data_AF-A0A1F5KKG4-F1
#
_entry.id   AF-A0A1F5KKG4-F1
#
_cell.length_a   1.000
_cell.length_b   1.000
_cell.length_c   1.000
_cell.angle_alpha   90.00
_cell.angle_beta   90.00
_cell.angle_gamma   90.00
#
_symmetry.space_group_name_H-M   'P 1'
#
loop_
_entity.id
_entity.type
_entity.pdbx_description
1 polymer ?
#
loop_
_entity_poly.entity_id
_entity_poly.type
_entity_poly.pdbx_seq_one_letter_code
_entity_poly.pdbx_strand_id
1 'polypeptide(L)'
;MKFLLRKSTWILLAIILLGIFFRSYNFANSFVFEHDQDLYSWIAKDIVVNHHLRLIGQVTSIDGFFIGPLFYYLVALLYLITSLNPLSVVMISVGIGVLTIFSVYCLFKTFFNQSTAIIGALLTSVSLGIVMYDRWIVPTVPSILWSVWLLYLSLALLNKKLKALPLFGLLVGLVWHIHIALLPLVFLPLIAYLLSGDRTLFNLKKSWPLVVVSLAIFFIISSPFWLFELKHEFGQTKSVLTGSQTEVGEVAGVDRFFKITGFISKNLVYDFIYPVLGKNIPAPTIYGVFLILWIFIDKKKILSRKYSFVLMAWLILVIAFHFLTKRNLSEYYLTNTAVVFLCLLSLFLSWMYQHLKILTIVFLVIYTGFNLWSFTRNSDSETSFAQKQALVDYIQADATSRSFPCVHINYIADFGTNVGFRFLFWKDNLHLINTTPDVPSYDIVIPWQVSEKEVNTHFGRFGVIKPKGEYTISEATCTDSKNQLLPLLGYND
;
A
#
# COMPACT_ATOMS: atom_id res chain seq x y z
N MET A 1 -30.58 17.83 26.09
CA MET A 1 -29.53 18.20 25.11
C MET A 1 -29.62 17.28 23.90
N LYS A 2 -30.44 17.61 22.88
CA LYS A 2 -30.62 16.77 21.68
C LYS A 2 -29.62 17.19 20.60
N PHE A 3 -28.48 16.51 20.54
CA PHE A 3 -27.55 16.56 19.41
C PHE A 3 -28.21 15.81 18.22
N LEU A 4 -29.18 16.43 17.56
CA LEU A 4 -29.73 15.88 16.31
C LEU A 4 -28.68 16.08 15.21
N LEU A 5 -27.87 15.05 14.96
CA LEU A 5 -26.90 15.00 13.87
C LEU A 5 -27.62 15.21 12.52
N ARG A 6 -27.05 16.04 11.64
CA ARG A 6 -27.59 16.29 10.29
C ARG A 6 -27.63 14.99 9.49
N LYS A 7 -28.63 14.83 8.60
CA LYS A 7 -28.80 13.64 7.73
C LYS A 7 -27.52 13.22 7.00
N SER A 8 -26.74 14.17 6.52
CA SER A 8 -25.45 13.92 5.85
C SER A 8 -24.43 13.19 6.74
N THR A 9 -24.47 13.43 8.04
CA THR A 9 -23.54 12.83 9.01
C THR A 9 -23.87 11.35 9.22
N TRP A 10 -25.16 11.00 9.31
CA TRP A 10 -25.59 9.61 9.38
C TRP A 10 -25.25 8.82 8.11
N ILE A 11 -25.39 9.44 6.94
CA ILE A 11 -24.98 8.82 5.67
C ILE A 11 -23.47 8.56 5.66
N LEU A 12 -22.66 9.54 6.07
CA LEU A 12 -21.21 9.36 6.17
C LEU A 12 -20.84 8.26 7.17
N LEU A 13 -21.51 8.20 8.32
CA LEU A 13 -21.27 7.15 9.32
C LEU A 13 -21.56 5.76 8.73
N ALA A 14 -22.67 5.60 7.99
CA ALA A 14 -22.98 4.35 7.30
C ALA A 14 -21.92 3.97 6.26
N ILE A 15 -21.42 4.95 5.48
CA ILE A 15 -20.33 4.75 4.52
C ILE A 15 -19.03 4.31 5.23
N ILE A 16 -18.71 4.92 6.38
CA ILE A 16 -17.54 4.55 7.18
C ILE A 16 -17.68 3.12 7.72
N LEU A 17 -18.84 2.76 8.27
CA LEU A 17 -19.11 1.39 8.74
C LEU A 17 -18.99 0.36 7.62
N LEU A 18 -19.46 0.70 6.42
CA LEU A 18 -19.28 -0.13 5.23
C LEU A 18 -17.79 -0.25 4.85
N GLY A 19 -17.05 0.86 4.89
CA GLY A 19 -15.62 0.87 4.63
C GLY A 19 -14.80 0.04 5.63
N ILE A 20 -15.20 0.05 6.92
CA ILE A 20 -14.64 -0.81 7.98
C ILE A 20 -14.90 -2.27 7.62
N PHE A 21 -16.16 -2.63 7.35
CA PHE A 21 -16.55 -4.00 7.00
C PHE A 21 -15.71 -4.55 5.83
N PHE A 22 -15.60 -3.80 4.72
CA PHE A 22 -14.83 -4.23 3.54
C PHE A 22 -13.33 -4.46 3.84
N ARG A 23 -12.76 -3.79 4.86
CA ARG A 23 -11.34 -3.92 5.20
C ARG A 23 -11.06 -5.00 6.26
N SER A 24 -12.02 -5.27 7.15
CA SER A 24 -11.85 -6.21 8.26
C SER A 24 -12.50 -7.58 8.05
N TYR A 25 -13.51 -7.71 7.17
CA TYR A 25 -14.24 -8.96 6.97
C TYR A 25 -13.34 -10.09 6.46
N ASN A 26 -13.43 -11.27 7.08
CA ASN A 26 -12.66 -12.46 6.71
C ASN A 26 -11.15 -12.21 6.56
N PHE A 27 -10.58 -11.33 7.41
CA PHE A 27 -9.21 -10.85 7.21
C PHE A 27 -8.18 -11.98 7.23
N ALA A 28 -8.23 -12.88 8.21
CA ALA A 28 -7.24 -13.96 8.35
C ALA A 28 -7.14 -14.90 7.13
N ASN A 29 -8.27 -15.24 6.50
CA ASN A 29 -8.31 -16.12 5.32
C ASN A 29 -8.04 -15.39 4.00
N SER A 30 -8.11 -14.05 4.01
CA SER A 30 -7.84 -13.21 2.84
C SER A 30 -6.42 -12.64 2.80
N PHE A 31 -5.81 -12.49 3.98
CA PHE A 31 -4.62 -11.68 4.16
C PHE A 31 -3.42 -12.44 3.64
N VAL A 32 -2.94 -12.06 2.46
CA VAL A 32 -1.74 -12.64 1.84
C VAL A 32 -0.53 -12.30 2.70
N PHE A 33 0.14 -13.32 3.22
CA PHE A 33 1.31 -13.17 4.08
C PHE A 33 2.55 -13.67 3.34
N GLU A 34 3.21 -12.81 2.57
CA GLU A 34 4.36 -13.17 1.73
C GLU A 34 5.65 -12.54 2.26
N HIS A 35 6.65 -12.34 1.37
CA HIS A 35 7.96 -11.84 1.73
C HIS A 35 7.91 -10.52 2.50
N ASP A 36 7.16 -9.53 2.00
CA ASP A 36 7.05 -8.22 2.64
C ASP A 36 6.42 -8.33 4.04
N GLN A 37 5.42 -9.20 4.20
CA GLN A 37 4.76 -9.42 5.49
C GLN A 37 5.65 -10.12 6.51
N ASP A 38 6.44 -11.09 6.06
CA ASP A 38 7.50 -11.71 6.87
C ASP A 38 8.53 -10.66 7.30
N LEU A 39 9.00 -9.88 6.33
CA LEU A 39 10.09 -8.93 6.50
C LEU A 39 9.71 -7.81 7.47
N TYR A 40 8.57 -7.15 7.27
CA TYR A 40 8.17 -6.10 8.22
C TYR A 40 7.89 -6.71 9.61
N SER A 41 7.43 -7.97 9.69
CA SER A 41 7.17 -8.62 10.97
C SER A 41 8.48 -8.89 11.71
N TRP A 42 9.51 -9.27 10.98
CA TRP A 42 10.86 -9.46 11.50
C TRP A 42 11.48 -8.14 11.98
N ILE A 43 11.31 -7.05 11.22
CA ILE A 43 11.72 -5.69 11.62
C ILE A 43 10.95 -5.25 12.86
N ALA A 44 9.64 -5.48 12.92
CA ALA A 44 8.82 -5.16 14.09
C ALA A 44 9.25 -5.95 15.32
N LYS A 45 9.59 -7.24 15.17
CA LYS A 45 10.17 -8.06 16.24
C LYS A 45 11.50 -7.51 16.71
N ASP A 46 12.37 -7.07 15.81
CA ASP A 46 13.66 -6.47 16.19
C ASP A 46 13.47 -5.20 17.04
N ILE A 47 12.50 -4.36 16.68
CA ILE A 47 12.14 -3.17 17.47
C ILE A 47 11.55 -3.56 18.83
N VAL A 48 10.60 -4.49 18.87
CA VAL A 48 9.84 -4.83 20.09
C VAL A 48 10.64 -5.68 21.06
N VAL A 49 11.34 -6.71 20.56
CA VAL A 49 12.02 -7.73 21.37
C VAL A 49 13.48 -7.39 21.58
N ASN A 50 14.19 -6.95 20.54
CA ASN A 50 15.61 -6.65 20.63
C ASN A 50 15.87 -5.18 21.02
N HIS A 51 14.81 -4.36 21.15
CA HIS A 51 14.88 -2.93 21.47
C HIS A 51 15.76 -2.12 20.50
N HIS A 52 15.89 -2.58 19.26
CA HIS A 52 16.68 -1.91 18.24
C HIS A 52 15.83 -0.83 17.52
N LEU A 53 16.03 0.43 17.90
CA LEU A 53 15.39 1.57 17.22
C LEU A 53 16.05 1.84 15.87
N ARG A 54 15.28 1.64 14.81
CA ARG A 54 15.76 1.73 13.43
C ARG A 54 15.55 3.11 12.82
N LEU A 55 16.55 3.56 12.05
CA LEU A 55 16.45 4.76 11.22
C LEU A 55 15.92 4.46 9.81
N ILE A 56 15.94 3.20 9.40
CA ILE A 56 15.55 2.72 8.07
C ILE A 56 14.69 1.46 8.16
N GLY A 57 13.93 1.22 7.10
CA GLY A 57 13.14 0.00 6.88
C GLY A 57 13.79 -0.91 5.84
N GLN A 58 12.94 -1.58 5.04
CA GLN A 58 13.42 -2.47 3.99
C GLN A 58 14.14 -1.73 2.85
N VAL A 59 15.06 -2.43 2.19
CA VAL A 59 15.68 -1.96 0.95
C VAL A 59 14.67 -1.91 -0.20
N THR A 60 14.84 -0.94 -1.09
CA THR A 60 14.02 -0.81 -2.30
C THR A 60 14.65 -1.57 -3.47
N SER A 61 14.05 -1.42 -4.67
CA SER A 61 14.68 -1.89 -5.91
C SER A 61 15.95 -1.12 -6.29
N ILE A 62 16.31 -0.03 -5.60
CA ILE A 62 17.60 0.64 -5.74
C ILE A 62 18.49 0.19 -4.58
N ASP A 63 19.58 -0.50 -4.90
CA ASP A 63 20.50 -1.03 -3.90
C ASP A 63 21.06 0.08 -3.00
N GLY A 64 20.97 -0.12 -1.69
CA GLY A 64 21.38 0.87 -0.69
C GLY A 64 20.41 2.05 -0.50
N PHE A 65 19.25 2.05 -1.17
CA PHE A 65 18.15 2.99 -0.87
C PHE A 65 17.05 2.27 -0.10
N PHE A 66 16.72 2.76 1.09
CA PHE A 66 15.80 2.14 2.04
C PHE A 66 14.53 2.97 2.18
N ILE A 67 13.43 2.30 2.51
CA ILE A 67 12.17 2.97 2.90
C ILE A 67 12.34 3.51 4.33
N GLY A 68 11.72 4.66 4.62
CA GLY A 68 11.75 5.21 5.97
C GLY A 68 11.00 4.37 7.02
N PRO A 69 11.29 4.54 8.32
CA PRO A 69 10.92 3.57 9.35
C PRO A 69 9.48 3.69 9.89
N LEU A 70 8.72 4.76 9.57
CA LEU A 70 7.42 5.04 10.19
C LEU A 70 6.39 3.92 10.06
N PHE A 71 6.32 3.25 8.90
CA PHE A 71 5.43 2.10 8.72
C PHE A 71 5.77 0.95 9.69
N TYR A 72 7.07 0.66 9.86
CA TYR A 72 7.53 -0.41 10.74
C TYR A 72 7.32 -0.08 12.21
N TYR A 73 7.44 1.20 12.61
CA TYR A 73 7.06 1.63 13.95
C TYR A 73 5.56 1.48 14.21
N LEU A 74 4.71 1.71 13.21
CA LEU A 74 3.28 1.47 13.34
C LEU A 74 3.00 -0.03 13.53
N VAL A 75 3.65 -0.91 12.77
CA VAL A 75 3.52 -2.36 12.95
C VAL A 75 4.07 -2.79 14.32
N ALA A 76 5.24 -2.30 14.72
CA ALA A 76 5.87 -2.60 16.00
C ALA A 76 4.97 -2.19 17.19
N LEU A 77 4.30 -1.03 17.11
CA LEU A 77 3.33 -0.61 18.13
C LEU A 77 2.17 -1.60 18.24
N LEU A 78 1.62 -2.06 17.11
CA LEU A 78 0.54 -3.05 17.11
C LEU A 78 1.02 -4.38 17.68
N TYR A 79 2.21 -4.83 17.28
CA TYR A 79 2.81 -6.07 17.77
C TYR A 79 3.10 -6.00 19.27
N LEU A 80 3.52 -4.85 19.79
CA LEU A 80 3.73 -4.64 21.22
C LEU A 80 2.43 -4.85 22.02
N ILE A 81 1.31 -4.27 21.56
CA ILE A 81 0.04 -4.35 22.30
C ILE A 81 -0.73 -5.66 22.06
N THR A 82 -0.45 -6.39 20.98
CA THR A 82 -1.11 -7.66 20.63
C THR A 82 -0.22 -8.88 20.78
N SER A 83 0.87 -8.81 21.54
CA SER A 83 1.80 -9.93 21.76
C SER A 83 2.30 -10.56 20.46
N LEU A 84 2.82 -9.72 19.56
CA LEU A 84 3.39 -10.09 18.26
C LEU A 84 2.43 -10.80 17.30
N ASN A 85 1.10 -10.67 17.49
CA ASN A 85 0.10 -11.23 16.59
C ASN A 85 0.11 -10.57 15.20
N PRO A 86 0.43 -11.30 14.11
CA PRO A 86 0.47 -10.71 12.77
C PRO A 86 -0.85 -10.18 12.26
N LEU A 87 -1.99 -10.71 12.70
CA LEU A 87 -3.31 -10.25 12.26
C LEU A 87 -3.65 -8.85 12.77
N SER A 88 -2.92 -8.33 13.77
CA SER A 88 -3.09 -6.98 14.29
C SER A 88 -2.97 -5.90 13.21
N VAL A 89 -2.23 -6.16 12.13
CA VAL A 89 -2.06 -5.20 11.02
C VAL A 89 -3.36 -4.85 10.31
N VAL A 90 -4.45 -5.62 10.50
CA VAL A 90 -5.80 -5.24 10.06
C VAL A 90 -6.19 -3.84 10.53
N MET A 91 -5.69 -3.40 11.69
CA MET A 91 -5.92 -2.06 12.22
C MET A 91 -5.30 -0.97 11.33
N ILE A 92 -4.18 -1.25 10.66
CA ILE A 92 -3.57 -0.33 9.68
C ILE A 92 -4.49 -0.22 8.47
N SER A 93 -4.93 -1.35 7.92
CA SER A 93 -5.85 -1.39 6.77
C SER A 93 -7.14 -0.60 7.04
N VAL A 94 -7.81 -0.91 8.16
CA VAL A 94 -9.04 -0.22 8.57
C VAL A 94 -8.77 1.26 8.86
N GLY A 95 -7.70 1.59 9.60
CA GLY A 95 -7.37 2.95 9.98
C GLY A 95 -7.08 3.85 8.78
N ILE A 96 -6.18 3.43 7.89
CA ILE A 96 -5.85 4.18 6.66
C ILE A 96 -7.08 4.27 5.75
N GLY A 97 -7.84 3.19 5.62
CA GLY A 97 -9.07 3.18 4.83
C GLY A 97 -10.12 4.19 5.31
N VAL A 98 -10.44 4.17 6.61
CA VAL A 98 -11.41 5.11 7.21
C VAL A 98 -10.92 6.55 7.09
N LEU A 99 -9.64 6.80 7.35
CA LEU A 99 -9.04 8.13 7.16
C LEU A 99 -9.11 8.59 5.71
N THR A 100 -8.93 7.69 4.74
CA THR A 100 -9.05 8.00 3.31
C THR A 100 -10.49 8.35 2.94
N ILE A 101 -11.47 7.53 3.34
CA ILE A 101 -12.90 7.79 3.11
C ILE A 101 -13.32 9.15 3.69
N PHE A 102 -12.91 9.43 4.93
CA PHE A 102 -13.20 10.71 5.58
C PHE A 102 -12.50 11.89 4.89
N SER A 103 -11.23 11.74 4.53
CA SER A 103 -10.46 12.76 3.80
C SER A 103 -11.08 13.09 2.45
N VAL A 104 -11.53 12.07 1.69
CA VAL A 104 -12.24 12.24 0.41
C VAL A 104 -13.54 13.03 0.62
N TYR A 105 -14.35 12.65 1.63
CA TYR A 105 -15.58 13.38 1.97
C TYR A 105 -15.28 14.86 2.27
N CYS A 106 -14.30 15.13 3.15
CA CYS A 106 -13.93 16.49 3.55
C CYS A 106 -13.41 17.33 2.36
N LEU A 107 -12.52 16.77 1.54
CA LEU A 107 -11.97 17.44 0.37
C LEU A 107 -13.08 17.79 -0.62
N PHE A 108 -13.87 16.80 -1.04
CA PHE A 108 -14.90 16.98 -2.07
C PHE A 108 -16.02 17.90 -1.59
N LYS A 109 -16.36 17.88 -0.31
CA LYS A 109 -17.32 18.84 0.26
C LYS A 109 -16.78 20.26 0.24
N THR A 110 -15.48 20.43 0.50
CA THR A 110 -14.84 21.76 0.60
C THR A 110 -14.69 22.43 -0.76
N PHE A 111 -14.35 21.67 -1.80
CA PHE A 111 -14.01 22.21 -3.12
C PHE A 111 -15.11 22.03 -4.18
N PHE A 112 -16.05 21.12 -3.96
CA PHE A 112 -17.14 20.83 -4.90
C PHE A 112 -18.49 21.04 -4.22
N ASN A 113 -19.16 19.96 -3.83
CA ASN A 113 -20.46 20.01 -3.19
C ASN A 113 -20.72 18.75 -2.36
N GLN A 114 -21.81 18.77 -1.58
CA GLN A 114 -22.18 17.70 -0.66
C GLN A 114 -22.48 16.37 -1.37
N SER A 115 -23.05 16.38 -2.58
CA SER A 115 -23.34 15.17 -3.35
C SER A 115 -22.07 14.51 -3.85
N THR A 116 -21.14 15.28 -4.44
CA THR A 116 -19.81 14.79 -4.82
C THR A 116 -19.09 14.17 -3.63
N ALA A 117 -19.18 14.79 -2.44
CA ALA A 117 -18.56 14.27 -1.22
C ALA A 117 -19.11 12.92 -0.77
N ILE A 118 -20.44 12.76 -0.73
CA ILE A 118 -21.08 11.50 -0.35
C ILE A 118 -20.74 10.40 -1.38
N ILE A 119 -20.82 10.72 -2.67
CA ILE A 119 -20.54 9.77 -3.75
C ILE A 119 -19.08 9.34 -3.72
N GLY A 120 -18.14 10.28 -3.62
CA GLY A 120 -16.71 9.96 -3.53
C GLY A 120 -16.38 9.08 -2.33
N ALA A 121 -16.92 9.42 -1.15
CA ALA A 121 -16.74 8.61 0.05
C ALA A 121 -17.31 7.19 -0.11
N LEU A 122 -18.49 7.05 -0.72
CA LEU A 122 -19.09 5.74 -1.00
C LEU A 122 -18.22 4.93 -1.94
N LEU A 123 -17.79 5.51 -3.08
CA LEU A 123 -16.92 4.84 -4.04
C LEU A 123 -15.62 4.36 -3.38
N THR A 124 -14.95 5.21 -2.60
CA THR A 124 -13.73 4.83 -1.84
C THR A 124 -13.99 3.74 -0.80
N SER A 125 -15.19 3.69 -0.21
CA SER A 125 -15.52 2.69 0.81
C SER A 125 -15.71 1.28 0.24
N VAL A 126 -16.29 1.13 -0.95
CA VAL A 126 -16.72 -0.16 -1.51
C VAL A 126 -15.96 -0.61 -2.76
N SER A 127 -15.23 0.28 -3.43
CA SER A 127 -14.42 -0.04 -4.62
C SER A 127 -13.48 -1.21 -4.31
N LEU A 128 -13.66 -2.33 -5.00
CA LEU A 128 -12.89 -3.55 -4.70
C LEU A 128 -11.38 -3.30 -4.84
N GLY A 129 -10.92 -2.61 -5.88
CA GLY A 129 -9.48 -2.37 -6.04
C GLY A 129 -8.89 -1.48 -4.95
N ILE A 130 -9.58 -0.41 -4.54
CA ILE A 130 -9.15 0.43 -3.41
C ILE A 130 -9.14 -0.38 -2.11
N VAL A 131 -10.16 -1.21 -1.86
CA VAL A 131 -10.23 -2.07 -0.68
C VAL A 131 -9.09 -3.10 -0.69
N MET A 132 -8.83 -3.76 -1.81
CA MET A 132 -7.74 -4.73 -1.91
C MET A 132 -6.37 -4.07 -1.75
N TYR A 133 -6.20 -2.84 -2.26
CA TYR A 133 -4.98 -2.06 -2.05
C TYR A 133 -4.77 -1.74 -0.55
N ASP A 134 -5.82 -1.30 0.15
CA ASP A 134 -5.73 -1.05 1.60
C ASP A 134 -5.48 -2.33 2.42
N ARG A 135 -5.83 -3.51 1.90
CA ARG A 135 -5.59 -4.82 2.52
C ARG A 135 -4.23 -5.42 2.18
N TRP A 136 -3.55 -4.90 1.15
CA TRP A 136 -2.16 -5.26 0.85
C TRP A 136 -1.23 -4.45 1.75
N ILE A 137 -0.96 -4.99 2.94
CA ILE A 137 -0.29 -4.22 3.99
C ILE A 137 1.21 -4.20 3.76
N VAL A 138 1.68 -3.08 3.24
CA VAL A 138 3.09 -2.75 2.94
C VAL A 138 3.31 -1.24 3.17
N PRO A 139 4.55 -0.72 3.17
CA PRO A 139 4.81 0.70 3.39
C PRO A 139 4.05 1.67 2.46
N THR A 140 3.63 1.20 1.28
CA THR A 140 2.93 2.03 0.29
C THR A 140 1.43 2.21 0.55
N VAL A 141 0.83 1.48 1.50
CA VAL A 141 -0.62 1.58 1.83
C VAL A 141 -1.14 3.02 1.96
N PRO A 142 -0.44 3.98 2.59
CA PRO A 142 -0.93 5.35 2.71
C PRO A 142 -0.89 6.18 1.42
N SER A 143 -0.49 5.62 0.26
CA SER A 143 -0.31 6.38 -0.99
C SER A 143 -1.59 7.08 -1.47
N ILE A 144 -2.75 6.43 -1.34
CA ILE A 144 -4.04 7.04 -1.72
C ILE A 144 -4.39 8.18 -0.75
N LEU A 145 -4.26 7.95 0.56
CA LEU A 145 -4.48 8.99 1.58
C LEU A 145 -3.57 10.20 1.36
N TRP A 146 -2.29 9.96 1.13
CA TRP A 146 -1.31 10.99 0.81
C TRP A 146 -1.71 11.79 -0.43
N SER A 147 -2.16 11.09 -1.48
CA SER A 147 -2.62 11.70 -2.73
C SER A 147 -3.88 12.55 -2.52
N VAL A 148 -4.83 12.12 -1.70
CA VAL A 148 -6.01 12.93 -1.35
C VAL A 148 -5.58 14.25 -0.68
N TRP A 149 -4.67 14.20 0.29
CA TRP A 149 -4.19 15.42 0.95
C TRP A 149 -3.32 16.30 0.05
N LEU A 150 -2.57 15.72 -0.88
CA LEU A 150 -1.87 16.50 -1.90
C LEU A 150 -2.86 17.24 -2.81
N LEU A 151 -3.94 16.58 -3.24
CA LEU A 151 -4.99 17.25 -4.02
C LEU A 151 -5.63 18.39 -3.20
N TYR A 152 -5.90 18.17 -1.91
CA TYR A 152 -6.42 19.21 -1.02
C TYR A 152 -5.47 20.41 -0.98
N LEU A 153 -4.17 20.17 -0.77
CA LEU A 153 -3.15 21.22 -0.74
C LEU A 153 -3.11 22.00 -2.06
N SER A 154 -3.03 21.31 -3.19
CA SER A 154 -2.98 21.95 -4.50
C SER A 154 -4.21 22.82 -4.76
N LEU A 155 -5.42 22.32 -4.48
CA LEU A 155 -6.64 23.12 -4.65
C LEU A 155 -6.76 24.28 -3.63
N ALA A 156 -6.24 24.10 -2.41
CA ALA A 156 -6.19 25.15 -1.41
C ALA A 156 -5.28 26.31 -1.87
N LEU A 157 -4.07 26.00 -2.33
CA LEU A 157 -3.14 27.00 -2.86
C LEU A 157 -3.66 27.65 -4.15
N LEU A 158 -4.33 26.88 -5.02
CA LEU A 158 -5.00 27.42 -6.19
C LEU A 158 -6.06 28.47 -5.83
N ASN A 159 -6.74 28.27 -4.70
CA ASN A 159 -7.71 29.20 -4.11
C ASN A 159 -7.06 30.24 -3.16
N LYS A 160 -5.75 30.46 -3.26
CA LYS A 160 -5.00 31.46 -2.47
C LYS A 160 -5.02 31.22 -0.95
N LYS A 161 -5.27 29.99 -0.51
CA LYS A 161 -5.29 29.62 0.91
C LYS A 161 -3.88 29.22 1.38
N LEU A 162 -2.97 30.18 1.49
CA LEU A 162 -1.59 29.94 1.91
C LEU A 162 -1.46 29.24 3.27
N LYS A 163 -2.44 29.36 4.17
CA LYS A 163 -2.44 28.66 5.47
C LYS A 163 -2.37 27.12 5.35
N ALA A 164 -2.60 26.56 4.16
CA ALA A 164 -2.41 25.13 3.90
C ALA A 164 -0.92 24.74 3.74
N LEU A 165 0.00 25.70 3.57
CA LEU A 165 1.41 25.42 3.28
C LEU A 165 2.12 24.50 4.30
N PRO A 166 1.85 24.53 5.61
CA PRO A 166 2.41 23.55 6.56
C PRO A 166 2.19 22.08 6.16
N LEU A 167 1.05 21.78 5.52
CA LEU A 167 0.75 20.44 5.00
C LEU A 167 1.75 20.00 3.92
N PHE A 168 2.34 20.94 3.17
CA PHE A 168 3.38 20.63 2.19
C PHE A 168 4.60 20.00 2.86
N GLY A 169 5.05 20.55 3.98
CA GLY A 169 6.19 20.01 4.74
C GLY A 169 5.96 18.57 5.19
N LEU A 170 4.76 18.29 5.71
CA LEU A 170 4.33 16.95 6.10
C LEU A 170 4.34 15.98 4.90
N LEU A 171 3.69 16.36 3.79
CA LEU A 171 3.56 15.49 2.62
C LEU A 171 4.91 15.20 1.98
N VAL A 172 5.79 16.20 1.84
CA VAL A 172 7.14 16.00 1.29
C VAL A 172 7.98 15.12 2.20
N GLY A 173 7.91 15.32 3.53
CA GLY A 173 8.62 14.48 4.49
C GLY A 173 8.18 13.01 4.42
N LEU A 174 6.88 12.76 4.18
CA LEU A 174 6.33 11.41 4.07
C LEU A 174 6.69 10.67 2.77
N VAL A 175 7.18 11.35 1.72
CA VAL A 175 7.50 10.69 0.44
C VAL A 175 8.49 9.54 0.64
N TRP A 176 9.55 9.76 1.42
CA TRP A 176 10.57 8.73 1.70
C TRP A 176 10.05 7.58 2.58
N HIS A 177 9.10 7.85 3.47
CA HIS A 177 8.48 6.83 4.33
C HIS A 177 7.47 5.96 3.61
N ILE A 178 6.84 6.47 2.55
CA ILE A 178 5.81 5.76 1.80
C ILE A 178 6.42 5.15 0.54
N HIS A 179 6.82 6.00 -0.41
CA HIS A 179 7.41 5.56 -1.68
C HIS A 179 7.96 6.73 -2.50
N ILE A 180 9.15 6.57 -3.09
CA ILE A 180 9.79 7.61 -3.91
C ILE A 180 9.01 7.96 -5.20
N ALA A 181 8.16 7.06 -5.69
CA ALA A 181 7.29 7.33 -6.84
C ALA A 181 6.31 8.51 -6.63
N LEU A 182 6.11 8.96 -5.38
CA LEU A 182 5.31 10.14 -5.07
C LEU A 182 6.06 11.47 -5.27
N LEU A 183 7.40 11.43 -5.35
CA LEU A 183 8.25 12.62 -5.48
C LEU A 183 7.86 13.58 -6.61
N PRO A 184 7.50 13.13 -7.84
CA PRO A 184 7.15 14.03 -8.94
C PRO A 184 5.95 14.92 -8.63
N LEU A 185 5.04 14.42 -7.79
CA LEU A 185 3.82 15.13 -7.44
C LEU A 185 4.05 16.27 -6.45
N VAL A 186 5.23 16.36 -5.83
CA VAL A 186 5.63 17.49 -4.98
C VAL A 186 5.66 18.81 -5.76
N PHE A 187 5.80 18.78 -7.09
CA PHE A 187 5.70 19.97 -7.93
C PHE A 187 4.27 20.47 -8.16
N LEU A 188 3.26 19.63 -7.90
CA LEU A 188 1.87 19.96 -8.19
C LEU A 188 1.32 21.14 -7.36
N PRO A 189 1.57 21.25 -6.04
CA PRO A 189 1.19 22.43 -5.26
C PRO A 189 1.82 23.73 -5.77
N LEU A 190 3.06 23.68 -6.26
CA LEU A 190 3.73 24.84 -6.86
C LEU A 190 3.04 25.27 -8.17
N ILE A 191 2.75 24.32 -9.06
CA ILE A 191 1.99 24.58 -10.29
C ILE A 191 0.63 25.21 -9.94
N ALA A 192 -0.09 24.66 -8.97
CA ALA A 192 -1.38 25.17 -8.52
C ALA A 192 -1.27 26.60 -7.95
N TYR A 193 -0.24 26.88 -7.15
CA TYR A 193 0.04 28.22 -6.65
C TYR A 193 0.32 29.20 -7.80
N LEU A 194 1.16 28.86 -8.78
CA LEU A 194 1.45 29.73 -9.92
C LEU A 194 0.18 30.04 -10.74
N LEU A 195 -0.68 29.04 -10.96
CA LEU A 195 -1.96 29.20 -11.67
C LEU A 195 -2.99 30.04 -10.89
N SER A 196 -2.87 30.14 -9.57
CA SER A 196 -3.74 30.99 -8.76
C SER A 196 -3.60 32.48 -9.14
N GLY A 197 -2.45 32.86 -9.74
CA GLY A 197 -2.05 34.24 -9.99
C GLY A 197 -1.72 35.01 -8.71
N ASP A 198 -1.67 34.32 -7.58
CA ASP A 198 -1.26 34.90 -6.31
C ASP A 198 0.24 35.20 -6.30
N ARG A 199 0.60 36.32 -5.65
CA ARG A 199 1.97 36.76 -5.45
C ARG A 199 2.34 36.81 -3.97
N THR A 200 1.42 36.45 -3.06
CA THR A 200 1.62 36.52 -1.60
C THR A 200 2.75 35.65 -1.07
N LEU A 201 3.10 34.53 -1.72
CA LEU A 201 4.27 33.72 -1.35
C LEU A 201 5.57 34.54 -1.48
N PHE A 202 5.63 35.47 -2.44
CA PHE A 202 6.77 36.37 -2.64
C PHE A 202 6.78 37.56 -1.66
N ASN A 203 5.71 37.74 -0.87
CA ASN A 203 5.70 38.69 0.24
C ASN A 203 6.27 38.02 1.49
N LEU A 204 7.60 38.13 1.65
CA LEU A 204 8.36 37.49 2.73
C LEU A 204 7.75 37.71 4.12
N LYS A 205 7.21 38.90 4.42
CA LYS A 205 6.60 39.18 5.74
C LYS A 205 5.37 38.31 6.03
N LYS A 206 4.59 37.94 5.01
CA LYS A 206 3.36 37.15 5.16
C LYS A 206 3.59 35.64 5.01
N SER A 207 4.52 35.24 4.14
CA SER A 207 4.76 33.83 3.82
C SER A 207 5.81 33.17 4.71
N TRP A 208 6.79 33.92 5.22
CA TRP A 208 7.93 33.37 5.95
C TRP A 208 7.55 32.49 7.15
N PRO A 209 6.60 32.88 8.04
CA PRO A 209 6.23 32.02 9.15
C PRO A 209 5.67 30.67 8.68
N LEU A 210 4.89 30.67 7.60
CA LEU A 210 4.31 29.44 7.03
C LEU A 210 5.40 28.57 6.40
N VAL A 211 6.35 29.18 5.68
CA VAL A 211 7.50 28.48 5.07
C VAL A 211 8.39 27.86 6.15
N VAL A 212 8.70 28.59 7.22
CA VAL A 212 9.51 28.08 8.34
C VAL A 212 8.80 26.92 9.02
N VAL A 213 7.50 27.02 9.28
CA VAL A 213 6.72 25.91 9.85
C VAL A 213 6.69 24.71 8.92
N SER A 214 6.51 24.90 7.60
CA SER A 214 6.60 23.81 6.63
C SER A 214 7.97 23.13 6.63
N LEU A 215 9.06 23.90 6.66
CA LEU A 215 10.42 23.37 6.71
C LEU A 215 10.67 22.62 8.01
N ALA A 216 10.24 23.17 9.15
CA ALA A 216 10.35 22.50 10.45
C ALA A 216 9.62 21.16 10.45
N ILE A 217 8.37 21.12 9.96
CA ILE A 217 7.61 19.86 9.83
C ILE A 217 8.34 18.89 8.90
N PHE A 218 8.84 19.35 7.75
CA PHE A 218 9.59 18.51 6.82
C PHE A 218 10.81 17.87 7.50
N PHE A 219 11.66 18.66 8.17
CA PHE A 219 12.86 18.14 8.84
C PHE A 219 12.54 17.23 10.03
N ILE A 220 11.46 17.51 10.78
CA ILE A 220 11.02 16.64 11.87
C ILE A 220 10.59 15.28 11.32
N ILE A 221 9.72 15.27 10.30
CA ILE A 221 9.19 14.02 9.72
C ILE A 221 10.32 13.24 9.05
N SER A 222 11.16 13.90 8.25
CA SER A 222 12.30 13.26 7.55
C SER A 222 13.56 13.10 8.42
N SER A 223 13.50 13.36 9.72
CA SER A 223 14.68 13.29 10.59
C SER A 223 15.41 11.95 10.55
N PRO A 224 14.75 10.77 10.46
CA PRO A 224 15.50 9.51 10.37
C PRO A 224 16.33 9.40 9.09
N PHE A 225 15.87 9.99 7.99
CA PHE A 225 16.63 10.04 6.73
C PHE A 225 17.92 10.85 6.91
N TRP A 226 17.81 12.07 7.44
CA TRP A 226 18.97 12.94 7.63
C TRP A 226 19.98 12.37 8.60
N LEU A 227 19.52 11.77 9.70
CA LEU A 227 20.40 11.10 10.66
C LEU A 227 21.11 9.89 10.03
N PHE A 228 20.40 9.11 9.22
CA PHE A 228 21.00 7.99 8.50
C PHE A 228 22.05 8.46 7.49
N GLU A 229 21.74 9.48 6.69
CA GLU A 229 22.65 10.04 5.69
C GLU A 229 23.93 10.59 6.33
N LEU A 230 23.82 11.31 7.45
CA LEU A 230 24.98 11.82 8.18
C LEU A 230 25.85 10.69 8.75
N LYS A 231 25.24 9.61 9.25
CA LYS A 231 25.96 8.45 9.79
C LYS A 231 26.66 7.62 8.71
N HIS A 232 26.13 7.62 7.47
CA HIS A 232 26.60 6.75 6.39
C HIS A 232 27.13 7.54 5.19
N GLU A 233 27.68 8.74 5.43
CA GLU A 233 28.34 9.57 4.41
C GLU A 233 27.48 9.79 3.14
N PHE A 234 26.19 10.06 3.32
CA PHE A 234 25.20 10.23 2.25
C PHE A 234 25.03 9.00 1.35
N GLY A 235 25.12 7.80 1.94
CA GLY A 235 25.04 6.52 1.22
C GLY A 235 23.77 6.36 0.38
N GLN A 236 22.58 6.69 0.91
CA GLN A 236 21.35 6.55 0.14
C GLN A 236 21.28 7.56 -1.01
N THR A 237 21.75 8.80 -0.79
CA THR A 237 21.84 9.81 -1.86
C THR A 237 22.76 9.32 -2.98
N LYS A 238 23.94 8.79 -2.63
CA LYS A 238 24.87 8.18 -3.60
C LYS A 238 24.21 7.03 -4.37
N SER A 239 23.52 6.12 -3.68
CA SER A 239 22.78 5.00 -4.28
C SER A 239 21.69 5.43 -5.25
N VAL A 240 20.93 6.49 -4.94
CA VAL A 240 19.92 7.02 -5.86
C VAL A 240 20.57 7.63 -7.09
N LEU A 241 21.65 8.39 -6.92
CA LEU A 241 22.38 9.01 -8.03
C LEU A 241 22.97 7.94 -8.96
N THR A 242 23.66 6.93 -8.42
CA THR A 242 24.22 5.84 -9.23
C THR A 242 23.11 4.99 -9.86
N GLY A 243 22.12 4.57 -9.07
CA GLY A 243 21.01 3.74 -9.53
C GLY A 243 20.12 4.40 -10.60
N SER A 244 20.10 5.73 -10.67
CA SER A 244 19.42 6.50 -11.72
C SER A 244 20.13 6.44 -13.08
N GLN A 245 21.45 6.19 -13.07
CA GLN A 245 22.29 6.10 -14.26
C GLN A 245 22.39 4.66 -14.78
N THR A 246 22.24 3.67 -13.90
CA THR A 246 22.32 2.24 -14.23
C THR A 246 21.13 1.78 -15.07
N GLU A 247 21.41 1.11 -16.18
CA GLU A 247 20.40 0.44 -16.99
C GLU A 247 20.08 -0.95 -16.43
N VAL A 248 18.80 -1.23 -16.24
CA VAL A 248 18.29 -2.48 -15.65
C VAL A 248 17.47 -3.31 -16.65
N GLY A 249 17.64 -3.06 -17.95
CA GLY A 249 16.95 -3.81 -19.02
C GLY A 249 15.45 -3.51 -19.14
N GLU A 250 14.98 -2.41 -18.56
CA GLU A 250 13.57 -1.99 -18.63
C GLU A 250 13.21 -1.42 -20.01
N VAL A 251 11.95 -1.60 -20.45
CA VAL A 251 11.46 -1.07 -21.72
C VAL A 251 11.59 0.46 -21.82
N ALA A 252 11.88 0.96 -23.01
CA ALA A 252 12.13 2.38 -23.30
C ALA A 252 11.21 2.91 -24.42
N GLY A 253 11.22 4.24 -24.63
CA GLY A 253 10.51 4.88 -25.73
C GLY A 253 9.00 4.63 -25.72
N VAL A 254 8.44 4.30 -26.89
CA VAL A 254 7.00 4.10 -27.09
C VAL A 254 6.46 2.93 -26.26
N ASP A 255 7.21 1.84 -26.14
CA ASP A 255 6.79 0.68 -25.35
C ASP A 255 6.68 1.02 -23.86
N ARG A 256 7.57 1.89 -23.36
CA ARG A 256 7.49 2.41 -22.00
C ARG A 256 6.22 3.24 -21.78
N PHE A 257 5.87 4.09 -22.75
CA PHE A 257 4.63 4.85 -22.71
C PHE A 257 3.40 3.92 -22.69
N PHE A 258 3.39 2.88 -23.51
CA PHE A 258 2.32 1.88 -23.49
C PHE A 258 2.28 1.06 -22.19
N LYS A 259 3.43 0.76 -21.57
CA LYS A 259 3.48 0.10 -20.27
C LYS A 259 2.91 0.98 -19.16
N ILE A 260 3.32 2.26 -19.09
CA ILE A 260 2.81 3.23 -18.11
C ILE A 260 1.30 3.39 -18.26
N THR A 261 0.85 3.58 -19.50
CA THR A 261 -0.58 3.78 -19.76
C THR A 261 -1.37 2.49 -19.55
N GLY A 262 -0.82 1.34 -19.94
CA GLY A 262 -1.39 0.03 -19.64
C GLY A 262 -1.60 -0.20 -18.15
N PHE A 263 -0.63 0.17 -17.30
CA PHE A 263 -0.73 0.03 -15.85
C PHE A 263 -1.74 1.00 -15.22
N ILE A 264 -1.77 2.27 -15.64
CA ILE A 264 -2.83 3.20 -15.18
C ILE A 264 -4.21 2.66 -15.57
N SER A 265 -4.39 2.15 -16.79
CA SER A 265 -5.65 1.52 -17.20
C SER A 265 -5.99 0.28 -16.40
N LYS A 266 -5.01 -0.57 -16.11
CA LYS A 266 -5.21 -1.75 -15.27
C LYS A 266 -5.67 -1.35 -13.86
N ASN A 267 -5.02 -0.36 -13.25
CA ASN A 267 -5.43 0.19 -11.96
C ASN A 267 -6.86 0.74 -12.02
N LEU A 268 -7.21 1.51 -13.05
CA LEU A 268 -8.57 2.01 -13.25
C LEU A 268 -9.63 0.92 -13.35
N VAL A 269 -9.35 -0.13 -14.13
CA VAL A 269 -10.23 -1.29 -14.23
C VAL A 269 -10.36 -1.94 -12.86
N TYR A 270 -9.24 -2.24 -12.21
CA TYR A 270 -9.24 -2.94 -10.93
C TYR A 270 -9.96 -2.15 -9.83
N ASP A 271 -9.71 -0.85 -9.75
CA ASP A 271 -10.31 0.06 -8.78
C ASP A 271 -11.81 0.22 -9.01
N PHE A 272 -12.25 0.53 -10.23
CA PHE A 272 -13.62 1.01 -10.43
C PHE A 272 -14.54 0.07 -11.21
N ILE A 273 -14.03 -0.94 -11.91
CA ILE A 273 -14.80 -1.63 -12.96
C ILE A 273 -14.75 -3.15 -12.86
N TYR A 274 -13.66 -3.72 -12.32
CA TYR A 274 -13.35 -5.15 -12.36
C TYR A 274 -14.51 -6.05 -11.89
N PRO A 275 -15.19 -5.77 -10.76
CA PRO A 275 -16.32 -6.58 -10.31
C PRO A 275 -17.52 -6.61 -11.26
N VAL A 276 -17.64 -5.61 -12.13
CA VAL A 276 -18.82 -5.41 -13.00
C VAL A 276 -18.56 -5.94 -14.41
N LEU A 277 -17.39 -5.67 -14.98
CA LEU A 277 -17.09 -5.95 -16.40
C LEU A 277 -15.92 -6.93 -16.62
N GLY A 278 -15.25 -7.39 -15.55
CA GLY A 278 -14.12 -8.33 -15.64
C GLY A 278 -12.77 -7.67 -15.99
N LYS A 279 -11.71 -8.49 -16.13
CA LYS A 279 -10.31 -8.03 -16.33
C LYS A 279 -9.94 -7.75 -17.78
N ASN A 280 -10.72 -8.23 -18.75
CA ASN A 280 -10.32 -8.30 -20.16
C ASN A 280 -10.67 -7.02 -20.96
N ILE A 281 -10.67 -5.87 -20.31
CA ILE A 281 -10.98 -4.60 -20.99
C ILE A 281 -9.68 -4.03 -21.58
N PRO A 282 -9.62 -3.76 -22.89
CA PRO A 282 -8.45 -3.14 -23.49
C PRO A 282 -8.14 -1.78 -22.85
N ALA A 283 -6.87 -1.55 -22.50
CA ALA A 283 -6.41 -0.31 -21.88
C ALA A 283 -6.86 0.98 -22.61
N PRO A 284 -6.85 1.06 -23.97
CA PRO A 284 -7.30 2.25 -24.68
C PRO A 284 -8.78 2.59 -24.47
N THR A 285 -9.63 1.58 -24.27
CA THR A 285 -11.08 1.79 -24.05
C THR A 285 -11.34 2.57 -22.77
N ILE A 286 -10.61 2.23 -21.70
CA ILE A 286 -10.76 2.87 -20.38
C ILE A 286 -10.29 4.33 -20.43
N TYR A 287 -9.19 4.60 -21.12
CA TYR A 287 -8.77 5.98 -21.37
C TYR A 287 -9.78 6.78 -22.16
N GLY A 288 -10.33 6.20 -23.22
CA GLY A 288 -11.38 6.83 -24.01
C GLY A 288 -12.56 7.24 -23.12
N VAL A 289 -13.01 6.35 -22.23
CA VAL A 289 -14.10 6.64 -21.29
C VAL A 289 -13.73 7.80 -20.35
N PHE A 290 -12.57 7.76 -19.68
CA PHE A 290 -12.19 8.83 -18.75
C PHE A 290 -11.88 10.15 -19.44
N LEU A 291 -11.35 10.13 -20.67
CA LEU A 291 -11.16 11.33 -21.48
C LEU A 291 -12.51 11.93 -21.90
N ILE A 292 -13.48 11.11 -22.31
CA ILE A 292 -14.84 11.56 -22.62
C ILE A 292 -15.50 12.17 -21.38
N LEU A 293 -15.37 11.51 -20.22
CA LEU A 293 -15.87 12.05 -18.95
C LEU A 293 -15.23 13.40 -18.61
N TRP A 294 -13.92 13.54 -18.83
CA TRP A 294 -13.22 14.81 -18.62
C TRP A 294 -13.73 15.90 -19.56
N ILE A 295 -13.77 15.63 -20.87
CA ILE A 295 -14.27 16.57 -21.87
C ILE A 295 -15.71 16.98 -21.52
N PHE A 296 -16.54 16.04 -21.10
CA PHE A 296 -17.90 16.31 -20.66
C PHE A 296 -17.92 17.26 -19.45
N ILE A 297 -17.12 16.99 -18.41
CA ILE A 297 -17.01 17.81 -17.20
C ILE A 297 -16.62 19.26 -17.54
N ASP A 298 -15.63 19.43 -18.42
CA ASP A 298 -15.15 20.75 -18.84
C ASP A 298 -16.16 21.48 -19.72
N LYS A 299 -16.80 20.79 -20.68
CA LYS A 299 -17.83 21.38 -21.56
C LYS A 299 -19.07 21.79 -20.78
N LYS A 300 -19.48 21.00 -19.79
CA LYS A 300 -20.58 21.34 -18.88
C LYS A 300 -20.19 22.33 -17.78
N LYS A 301 -18.91 22.74 -17.72
CA LYS A 301 -18.36 23.66 -16.70
C LYS A 301 -18.65 23.19 -15.26
N ILE A 302 -18.72 21.87 -15.05
CA ILE A 302 -18.89 21.27 -13.73
C ILE A 302 -17.64 21.55 -12.88
N LEU A 303 -16.47 21.55 -13.52
CA LEU A 303 -15.18 21.87 -12.93
C LEU A 303 -14.63 23.17 -13.52
N SER A 304 -13.98 24.00 -12.69
CA SER A 304 -13.31 25.20 -13.21
C SER A 304 -12.10 24.81 -14.07
N ARG A 305 -11.79 25.60 -15.11
CA ARG A 305 -10.63 25.36 -15.99
C ARG A 305 -9.32 25.21 -15.21
N LYS A 306 -9.13 26.00 -14.14
CA LYS A 306 -7.93 25.93 -13.30
C LYS A 306 -7.84 24.59 -12.55
N TYR A 307 -8.96 24.06 -12.07
CA TYR A 307 -9.00 22.78 -11.35
C TYR A 307 -8.77 21.63 -12.32
N SER A 308 -9.42 21.67 -13.49
CA SER A 308 -9.17 20.74 -14.59
C SER A 308 -7.69 20.72 -14.98
N PHE A 309 -7.06 21.89 -15.12
CA PHE A 309 -5.62 21.96 -15.38
C PHE A 309 -4.77 21.31 -14.28
N VAL A 310 -5.08 21.49 -12.99
CA VAL A 310 -4.36 20.81 -11.90
C VAL A 310 -4.46 19.29 -12.01
N LEU A 311 -5.64 18.75 -12.32
CA LEU A 311 -5.81 17.31 -12.54
C LEU A 311 -5.01 16.83 -13.77
N MET A 312 -4.93 17.63 -14.83
CA MET A 312 -4.12 17.33 -16.02
C MET A 312 -2.63 17.34 -15.71
N ALA A 313 -2.16 18.37 -15.01
CA ALA A 313 -0.78 18.49 -14.56
C ALA A 313 -0.37 17.30 -13.68
N TRP A 314 -1.27 16.78 -12.84
CA TRP A 314 -1.03 15.56 -12.07
C TRP A 314 -0.65 14.39 -12.98
N LEU A 315 -1.50 14.05 -13.96
CA LEU A 315 -1.24 12.92 -14.85
C LEU A 315 0.02 13.14 -15.69
N ILE A 316 0.24 14.36 -16.18
CA ILE A 316 1.44 14.70 -16.94
C ILE A 316 2.70 14.50 -16.09
N LEU A 317 2.72 14.95 -14.83
CA LEU A 317 3.88 14.78 -13.95
C LEU A 317 4.21 13.30 -13.69
N VAL A 318 3.18 12.48 -13.43
CA VAL A 318 3.35 11.02 -13.20
C VAL A 318 3.87 10.34 -14.46
N ILE A 319 3.23 10.59 -15.61
CA ILE A 319 3.62 9.98 -16.89
C ILE A 319 5.03 10.44 -17.26
N ALA A 320 5.34 11.74 -17.19
CA ALA A 320 6.64 12.28 -17.54
C ALA A 320 7.76 11.68 -16.66
N PHE A 321 7.56 11.60 -15.34
CA PHE A 321 8.56 11.01 -14.47
C PHE A 321 8.82 9.53 -14.77
N HIS A 322 7.76 8.74 -14.89
CA HIS A 322 7.91 7.31 -15.16
C HIS A 322 8.38 7.03 -16.58
N PHE A 323 8.16 7.96 -17.52
CA PHE A 323 8.72 7.88 -18.87
C PHE A 323 10.22 8.17 -18.89
N LEU A 324 10.69 9.12 -18.06
CA LEU A 324 12.10 9.53 -18.00
C LEU A 324 12.98 8.62 -17.12
N THR A 325 12.41 7.94 -16.13
CA THR A 325 13.19 7.03 -15.28
C THR A 325 13.65 5.79 -16.04
N LYS A 326 14.82 5.24 -15.69
CA LYS A 326 15.34 3.99 -16.25
C LYS A 326 15.01 2.76 -15.39
N ARG A 327 14.42 2.98 -14.21
CA ARG A 327 14.09 1.91 -13.25
C ARG A 327 12.88 1.10 -13.70
N ASN A 328 12.79 -0.12 -13.16
CA ASN A 328 11.65 -1.00 -13.40
C ASN A 328 10.34 -0.36 -12.94
N LEU A 329 9.33 -0.40 -13.80
CA LEU A 329 8.01 0.13 -13.48
C LEU A 329 7.15 -0.99 -12.88
N SER A 330 6.57 -0.71 -11.71
CA SER A 330 5.53 -1.55 -11.10
C SER A 330 4.18 -0.82 -11.08
N GLU A 331 3.10 -1.59 -11.14
CA GLU A 331 1.72 -1.08 -11.23
C GLU A 331 1.34 -0.20 -10.03
N TYR A 332 1.80 -0.56 -8.83
CA TYR A 332 1.46 0.17 -7.60
C TYR A 332 2.11 1.56 -7.52
N TYR A 333 3.14 1.84 -8.33
CA TYR A 333 3.72 3.20 -8.40
C TYR A 333 2.70 4.21 -8.91
N LEU A 334 1.71 3.75 -9.68
CA LEU A 334 0.72 4.59 -10.36
C LEU A 334 -0.61 4.68 -9.59
N THR A 335 -0.74 4.03 -8.43
CA THR A 335 -1.96 4.06 -7.60
C THR A 335 -2.33 5.47 -7.15
N ASN A 336 -1.35 6.39 -7.06
CA ASN A 336 -1.60 7.80 -6.78
C ASN A 336 -2.56 8.47 -7.79
N THR A 337 -2.64 7.97 -9.03
CA THR A 337 -3.53 8.50 -10.07
C THR A 337 -5.01 8.19 -9.82
N ALA A 338 -5.32 7.19 -8.97
CA ALA A 338 -6.68 6.80 -8.63
C ALA A 338 -7.50 7.98 -8.08
N VAL A 339 -6.86 8.93 -7.37
CA VAL A 339 -7.53 10.12 -6.82
C VAL A 339 -8.04 11.06 -7.91
N VAL A 340 -7.33 11.19 -9.04
CA VAL A 340 -7.78 11.99 -10.19
C VAL A 340 -9.05 11.38 -10.78
N PHE A 341 -9.04 10.09 -11.01
CA PHE A 341 -10.17 9.37 -11.62
C PHE A 341 -11.37 9.26 -10.68
N LEU A 342 -11.13 9.05 -9.39
CA LEU A 342 -12.15 9.13 -8.34
C LEU A 342 -12.84 10.50 -8.34
N CYS A 343 -12.07 11.59 -8.46
CA CYS A 343 -12.59 12.95 -8.53
C CYS A 343 -13.49 13.14 -9.76
N LEU A 344 -13.01 12.76 -10.95
CA LEU A 344 -13.78 12.87 -12.20
C LEU A 344 -15.07 12.04 -12.15
N LEU A 345 -14.99 10.78 -11.71
CA LEU A 345 -16.15 9.90 -11.59
C LEU A 345 -17.18 10.44 -10.59
N SER A 346 -16.72 10.95 -9.44
CA SER A 346 -17.60 11.52 -8.41
C SER A 346 -18.30 12.79 -8.88
N LEU A 347 -17.61 13.64 -9.64
CA LEU A 347 -18.20 14.85 -10.23
C LEU A 347 -19.26 14.50 -11.28
N PHE A 348 -18.96 13.55 -12.15
CA PHE A 348 -19.89 13.06 -13.17
C PHE A 348 -21.15 12.46 -12.53
N LEU A 349 -21.00 11.55 -11.57
CA LEU A 349 -22.13 10.93 -10.87
C LEU A 349 -22.90 11.95 -10.02
N SER A 350 -22.24 12.96 -9.46
CA SER A 350 -22.93 14.06 -8.79
C SER A 350 -23.76 14.90 -9.75
N TRP A 351 -23.27 15.14 -10.97
CA TRP A 351 -24.04 15.80 -12.01
C TRP A 351 -25.24 14.94 -12.44
N MET A 352 -25.03 13.63 -12.67
CA MET A 352 -26.12 12.70 -12.95
C MET A 352 -27.14 12.69 -11.81
N TYR A 353 -26.72 12.75 -10.55
CA TYR A 353 -27.66 12.78 -9.41
C TYR A 353 -28.59 14.00 -9.45
N GLN A 354 -28.10 15.14 -9.94
CA GLN A 354 -28.89 16.38 -10.04
C GLN A 354 -29.92 16.33 -11.17
N HIS A 355 -29.66 15.56 -12.25
CA HIS A 355 -30.52 15.51 -13.44
C HIS A 355 -31.30 14.20 -13.61
N LEU A 356 -30.76 13.09 -13.12
CA LEU A 356 -31.18 11.71 -13.30
C LEU A 356 -31.11 10.95 -11.96
N LYS A 357 -31.62 11.57 -10.89
CA LYS A 357 -31.49 11.11 -9.50
C LYS A 357 -31.74 9.62 -9.28
N ILE A 358 -32.88 9.10 -9.78
CA ILE A 358 -33.26 7.69 -9.60
C ILE A 358 -32.24 6.78 -10.26
N LEU A 359 -31.85 7.07 -11.50
CA LEU A 359 -30.86 6.29 -12.24
C LEU A 359 -29.50 6.27 -11.52
N THR A 360 -29.05 7.41 -10.98
CA THR A 360 -27.81 7.46 -10.20
C THR A 360 -27.89 6.62 -8.93
N ILE A 361 -29.01 6.68 -8.20
CA ILE A 361 -29.19 5.86 -6.99
C ILE A 361 -29.19 4.38 -7.35
N VAL A 362 -29.93 3.98 -8.39
CA VAL A 362 -29.96 2.59 -8.88
C VAL A 362 -28.55 2.13 -9.27
N PHE A 363 -27.81 2.96 -10.02
CA PHE A 363 -26.43 2.67 -10.38
C PHE A 363 -25.53 2.46 -9.16
N LEU A 364 -25.60 3.36 -8.15
CA LEU A 364 -24.77 3.25 -6.94
C LEU A 364 -25.13 2.02 -6.09
N VAL A 365 -26.42 1.65 -6.02
CA VAL A 365 -26.88 0.42 -5.35
C VAL A 365 -26.36 -0.81 -6.07
N ILE A 366 -26.50 -0.87 -7.39
CA ILE A 366 -25.97 -1.96 -8.22
C ILE A 366 -24.45 -2.05 -8.06
N TYR A 367 -23.74 -0.94 -8.19
CA TYR A 367 -22.29 -0.87 -8.02
C TYR A 367 -21.84 -1.40 -6.65
N THR A 368 -22.49 -0.95 -5.58
CA THR A 368 -22.21 -1.42 -4.21
C THR A 368 -22.50 -2.91 -4.06
N GLY A 369 -23.63 -3.38 -4.59
CA GLY A 369 -24.03 -4.79 -4.56
C GLY A 369 -23.06 -5.70 -5.29
N PHE A 370 -22.62 -5.33 -6.49
CA PHE A 370 -21.63 -6.10 -7.26
C PHE A 370 -20.25 -6.14 -6.57
N ASN A 371 -19.78 -5.01 -6.04
CA ASN A 371 -18.52 -4.98 -5.29
C ASN A 371 -18.61 -5.84 -4.02
N LEU A 372 -19.72 -5.75 -3.28
CA LEU A 372 -19.95 -6.57 -2.09
C LEU A 372 -19.96 -8.06 -2.44
N TRP A 373 -20.75 -8.45 -3.45
CA TRP A 373 -20.83 -9.83 -3.91
C TRP A 373 -19.47 -10.38 -4.34
N SER A 374 -18.74 -9.63 -5.17
CA SER A 374 -17.40 -10.02 -5.64
C SER A 374 -16.39 -10.12 -4.49
N PHE A 375 -16.43 -9.15 -3.57
CA PHE A 375 -15.59 -9.13 -2.38
C PHE A 375 -15.82 -10.36 -1.51
N THR A 376 -17.07 -10.66 -1.15
CA THR A 376 -17.37 -11.79 -0.26
C THR A 376 -17.05 -13.15 -0.88
N ARG A 377 -17.23 -13.29 -2.20
CA ARG A 377 -17.02 -14.56 -2.92
C ARG A 377 -15.55 -14.86 -3.18
N ASN A 378 -14.72 -13.83 -3.32
CA ASN A 378 -13.28 -13.96 -3.54
C ASN A 378 -12.48 -13.57 -2.28
N SER A 379 -13.07 -13.76 -1.09
CA SER A 379 -12.44 -13.31 0.15
C SER A 379 -11.38 -14.28 0.67
N ASP A 380 -11.32 -15.52 0.21
CA ASP A 380 -10.28 -16.47 0.62
C ASP A 380 -9.08 -16.45 -0.34
N SER A 381 -7.88 -16.63 0.21
CA SER A 381 -6.64 -16.81 -0.54
C SER A 381 -5.91 -18.08 -0.12
N GLU A 382 -5.45 -18.84 -1.11
CA GLU A 382 -4.62 -20.03 -0.90
C GLU A 382 -3.25 -19.72 -0.29
N THR A 383 -2.78 -18.46 -0.41
CA THR A 383 -1.53 -17.97 0.20
C THR A 383 -1.75 -17.15 1.47
N SER A 384 -2.96 -17.23 2.04
CA SER A 384 -3.31 -16.42 3.22
C SER A 384 -2.51 -16.81 4.47
N PHE A 385 -2.44 -15.85 5.39
CA PHE A 385 -1.91 -16.01 6.73
C PHE A 385 -2.50 -17.24 7.41
N ALA A 386 -3.82 -17.45 7.35
CA ALA A 386 -4.47 -18.59 7.98
C ALA A 386 -3.91 -19.95 7.48
N GLN A 387 -3.69 -20.08 6.17
CA GLN A 387 -3.13 -21.32 5.60
C GLN A 387 -1.66 -21.53 6.01
N LYS A 388 -0.86 -20.46 6.03
CA LYS A 388 0.54 -20.54 6.47
C LYS A 388 0.67 -20.83 7.96
N GLN A 389 -0.14 -20.18 8.79
CA GLN A 389 -0.18 -20.42 10.23
C GLN A 389 -0.58 -21.86 10.52
N ALA A 390 -1.62 -22.40 9.87
CA ALA A 390 -2.03 -23.79 10.05
C ALA A 390 -0.93 -24.79 9.65
N LEU A 391 -0.18 -24.50 8.58
CA LEU A 391 0.99 -25.30 8.19
C LEU A 391 2.10 -25.25 9.24
N VAL A 392 2.41 -24.06 9.76
CA VAL A 392 3.44 -23.88 10.79
C VAL A 392 3.05 -24.60 12.07
N ASP A 393 1.79 -24.46 12.49
CA ASP A 393 1.22 -25.16 13.65
C ASP A 393 1.35 -26.68 13.51
N TYR A 394 1.10 -27.22 12.30
CA TYR A 394 1.23 -28.64 12.03
C TYR A 394 2.68 -29.14 12.15
N ILE A 395 3.64 -28.41 11.59
CA ILE A 395 5.07 -28.75 11.68
C ILE A 395 5.56 -28.62 13.13
N GLN A 396 5.16 -27.55 13.82
CA GLN A 396 5.52 -27.30 15.21
C GLN A 396 5.00 -28.41 16.13
N ALA A 397 3.76 -28.86 15.93
CA ALA A 397 3.16 -29.93 16.71
C ALA A 397 3.89 -31.27 16.48
N ASP A 398 4.24 -31.60 15.22
CA ASP A 398 5.02 -32.80 14.91
C ASP A 398 6.42 -32.74 15.54
N ALA A 399 7.14 -31.63 15.36
CA ALA A 399 8.47 -31.42 15.92
C ALA A 399 8.48 -31.53 17.45
N THR A 400 7.48 -30.94 18.12
CA THR A 400 7.32 -31.03 19.58
C THR A 400 7.05 -32.46 20.02
N SER A 401 6.15 -33.19 19.33
CA SER A 401 5.84 -34.58 19.66
C SER A 401 7.04 -35.51 19.53
N ARG A 402 7.96 -35.18 18.62
CA ARG A 402 9.21 -35.91 18.38
C ARG A 402 10.40 -35.36 19.15
N SER A 403 10.18 -34.37 20.02
CA SER A 403 11.21 -33.72 20.85
C SER A 403 12.38 -33.16 20.05
N PHE A 404 12.11 -32.56 18.89
CA PHE A 404 13.14 -31.91 18.07
C PHE A 404 13.47 -30.51 18.61
N PRO A 405 14.71 -30.24 19.07
CA PRO A 405 15.10 -28.93 19.56
C PRO A 405 15.24 -27.89 18.43
N CYS A 406 15.54 -28.33 17.21
CA CYS A 406 15.58 -27.51 16.01
C CYS A 406 15.26 -28.35 14.77
N VAL A 407 14.89 -27.68 13.68
CA VAL A 407 14.54 -28.33 12.40
C VAL A 407 15.12 -27.55 11.22
N HIS A 408 15.27 -28.22 10.09
CA HIS A 408 15.50 -27.58 8.80
C HIS A 408 14.19 -27.55 7.99
N ILE A 409 13.97 -26.47 7.24
CA ILE A 409 12.86 -26.36 6.30
C ILE A 409 13.44 -26.25 4.89
N ASN A 410 13.15 -27.26 4.07
CA ASN A 410 13.44 -27.25 2.66
C ASN A 410 12.18 -26.84 1.87
N TYR A 411 12.36 -26.15 0.76
CA TYR A 411 11.25 -25.70 -0.09
C TYR A 411 11.33 -26.35 -1.45
N ILE A 412 10.27 -27.05 -1.84
CA ILE A 412 10.07 -27.55 -3.20
C ILE A 412 9.09 -26.58 -3.87
N ALA A 413 9.64 -25.52 -4.46
CA ALA A 413 8.86 -24.37 -4.88
C ALA A 413 9.49 -23.63 -6.06
N ASP A 414 8.67 -22.96 -6.86
CA ASP A 414 9.14 -22.05 -7.90
C ASP A 414 9.84 -20.85 -7.29
N PHE A 415 10.78 -20.26 -8.06
CA PHE A 415 11.53 -19.08 -7.64
C PHE A 415 10.60 -17.96 -7.15
N GLY A 416 10.86 -17.48 -5.93
CA GLY A 416 10.13 -16.37 -5.31
C GLY A 416 8.83 -16.76 -4.57
N THR A 417 8.45 -18.04 -4.55
CA THR A 417 7.24 -18.50 -3.84
C THR A 417 7.51 -19.07 -2.45
N ASN A 418 8.78 -19.37 -2.14
CA ASN A 418 9.28 -19.90 -0.87
C ASN A 418 9.48 -18.80 0.20
N VAL A 419 8.45 -18.00 0.47
CA VAL A 419 8.53 -16.82 1.35
C VAL A 419 7.38 -16.77 2.35
N GLY A 420 7.48 -15.98 3.42
CA GLY A 420 6.36 -15.71 4.33
C GLY A 420 6.16 -16.73 5.44
N PHE A 421 7.24 -17.32 5.97
CA PHE A 421 7.15 -18.36 7.01
C PHE A 421 8.04 -18.10 8.22
N ARG A 422 9.14 -17.36 8.06
CA ARG A 422 10.21 -17.35 9.06
C ARG A 422 9.75 -16.72 10.38
N PHE A 423 9.05 -15.61 10.30
CA PHE A 423 8.45 -14.95 11.46
C PHE A 423 7.46 -15.88 12.19
N LEU A 424 6.65 -16.64 11.44
CA LEU A 424 5.65 -17.54 12.02
C LEU A 424 6.33 -18.67 12.79
N PHE A 425 7.32 -19.35 12.19
CA PHE A 425 8.10 -20.38 12.87
C PHE A 425 8.80 -19.85 14.13
N TRP A 426 9.43 -18.67 14.04
CA TRP A 426 10.05 -18.03 15.20
C TRP A 426 9.04 -17.73 16.31
N LYS A 427 7.87 -17.18 15.95
CA LYS A 427 6.82 -16.81 16.90
C LYS A 427 6.25 -18.04 17.63
N ASP A 428 6.17 -19.18 16.96
CA ASP A 428 5.65 -20.42 17.54
C ASP A 428 6.76 -21.28 18.19
N ASN A 429 7.91 -20.66 18.46
CA ASN A 429 9.07 -21.23 19.15
C ASN A 429 9.69 -22.44 18.44
N LEU A 430 9.64 -22.49 17.11
CA LEU A 430 10.36 -23.51 16.33
C LEU A 430 11.69 -22.95 15.83
N HIS A 431 12.80 -23.45 16.36
CA HIS A 431 14.15 -23.02 15.96
C HIS A 431 14.51 -23.63 14.60
N LEU A 432 14.66 -22.77 13.61
CA LEU A 432 15.11 -23.14 12.27
C LEU A 432 16.62 -22.98 12.11
N ILE A 433 17.26 -23.98 11.52
CA ILE A 433 18.68 -23.94 11.14
C ILE A 433 18.87 -24.33 9.66
N ASN A 434 20.07 -24.09 9.12
CA ASN A 434 20.51 -24.58 7.82
C ASN A 434 20.60 -26.11 7.81
N THR A 435 20.60 -26.67 6.60
CA THR A 435 20.70 -28.13 6.39
C THR A 435 21.96 -28.71 7.02
N THR A 436 21.78 -29.78 7.80
CA THR A 436 22.85 -30.63 8.34
C THR A 436 22.39 -32.09 8.32
N PRO A 437 23.31 -33.07 8.21
CA PRO A 437 22.93 -34.49 8.09
C PRO A 437 22.09 -35.03 9.26
N ASP A 438 22.32 -34.50 10.46
CA ASP A 438 21.73 -35.02 11.70
C ASP A 438 20.42 -34.33 12.10
N VAL A 439 19.96 -33.34 11.32
CA VAL A 439 18.79 -32.53 11.66
C VAL A 439 17.60 -32.87 10.76
N PRO A 440 16.41 -33.08 11.35
CA PRO A 440 15.20 -33.39 10.61
C PRO A 440 14.84 -32.24 9.66
N SER A 441 14.64 -32.59 8.40
CA SER A 441 14.22 -31.66 7.35
C SER A 441 12.76 -31.89 7.00
N TYR A 442 11.93 -30.87 7.15
CA TYR A 442 10.58 -30.85 6.60
C TYR A 442 10.62 -30.22 5.21
N ASP A 443 9.87 -30.78 4.26
CA ASP A 443 9.70 -30.14 2.95
C ASP A 443 8.36 -29.41 2.89
N ILE A 444 8.41 -28.14 2.53
CA ILE A 444 7.23 -27.35 2.15
C ILE A 444 7.14 -27.33 0.63
N VAL A 445 6.08 -27.94 0.10
CA VAL A 445 5.84 -28.09 -1.34
C VAL A 445 4.85 -27.04 -1.82
N ILE A 446 5.22 -26.26 -2.84
CA ILE A 446 4.44 -25.12 -3.35
C ILE A 446 4.47 -25.10 -4.89
N PRO A 447 3.35 -25.40 -5.59
CA PRO A 447 2.09 -25.91 -5.06
C PRO A 447 2.21 -27.40 -4.69
N TRP A 448 1.49 -27.84 -3.65
CA TRP A 448 1.59 -29.20 -3.10
C TRP A 448 1.38 -30.33 -4.13
N GLN A 449 0.63 -30.05 -5.19
CA GLN A 449 0.33 -30.98 -6.29
C GLN A 449 1.59 -31.47 -7.02
N VAL A 450 2.72 -30.74 -6.95
CA VAL A 450 3.99 -31.15 -7.56
C VAL A 450 4.51 -32.46 -6.97
N SER A 451 4.23 -32.73 -5.69
CA SER A 451 4.67 -33.93 -4.96
C SER A 451 3.51 -34.61 -4.24
N GLU A 452 2.31 -34.62 -4.85
CA GLU A 452 1.07 -35.11 -4.23
C GLU A 452 1.19 -36.49 -3.56
N LYS A 453 1.96 -37.41 -4.15
CA LYS A 453 2.14 -38.77 -3.60
C LYS A 453 2.98 -38.83 -2.32
N GLU A 454 3.75 -37.79 -2.04
CA GLU A 454 4.68 -37.73 -0.91
C GLU A 454 4.19 -36.79 0.20
N VAL A 455 3.34 -35.82 -0.15
CA VAL A 455 2.74 -34.85 0.77
C VAL A 455 1.88 -35.58 1.81
N ASN A 456 2.19 -35.37 3.10
CA ASN A 456 1.42 -35.95 4.21
C ASN A 456 0.10 -35.21 4.45
N THR A 457 0.11 -33.88 4.30
CA THR A 457 -1.06 -33.01 4.45
C THR A 457 -0.83 -31.67 3.74
N HIS A 458 -1.90 -30.91 3.47
CA HIS A 458 -1.80 -29.62 2.81
C HIS A 458 -2.74 -28.57 3.42
N PHE A 459 -2.35 -27.30 3.31
CA PHE A 459 -3.10 -26.13 3.77
C PHE A 459 -3.08 -25.08 2.65
N GLY A 460 -4.24 -24.81 2.05
CA GLY A 460 -4.31 -24.02 0.82
C GLY A 460 -3.46 -24.66 -0.27
N ARG A 461 -2.47 -23.90 -0.77
CA ARG A 461 -1.52 -24.40 -1.78
C ARG A 461 -0.24 -25.01 -1.22
N PHE A 462 -0.07 -25.05 0.10
CA PHE A 462 1.17 -25.49 0.74
C PHE A 462 1.06 -26.93 1.24
N GLY A 463 1.96 -27.80 0.79
CA GLY A 463 2.05 -29.20 1.21
C GLY A 463 3.18 -29.40 2.19
N VAL A 464 3.04 -30.36 3.11
CA VAL A 464 4.09 -30.73 4.07
C VAL A 464 4.50 -32.18 3.87
N ILE A 465 5.80 -32.42 3.73
CA ILE A 465 6.42 -33.75 3.83
C ILE A 465 7.22 -33.79 5.14
N LYS A 466 6.95 -34.80 5.97
CA LYS A 466 7.63 -35.02 7.25
C LYS A 466 8.97 -35.74 7.07
N PRO A 467 9.96 -35.46 7.93
CA PRO A 467 11.22 -36.18 7.95
C PRO A 467 11.01 -37.64 8.32
N LYS A 468 11.62 -38.55 7.54
CA LYS A 468 11.59 -40.01 7.76
C LYS A 468 12.78 -40.45 8.61
N GLY A 469 12.56 -41.35 9.57
CA GLY A 469 13.60 -41.93 10.41
C GLY A 469 13.63 -41.38 11.84
N GLU A 470 14.50 -41.93 12.68
CA GLU A 470 14.73 -41.47 14.04
C GLU A 470 15.93 -40.51 14.06
N TYR A 471 15.80 -39.41 14.79
CA TYR A 471 16.83 -38.36 14.87
C TYR A 471 17.23 -38.19 16.33
N THR A 472 18.53 -38.16 16.60
CA THR A 472 19.09 -37.80 17.91
C THR A 472 19.89 -36.52 17.73
N ILE A 473 19.31 -35.38 18.10
CA ILE A 473 19.87 -34.06 17.81
C ILE A 473 20.56 -33.54 19.06
N SER A 474 21.83 -33.15 18.95
CA SER A 474 22.53 -32.48 20.04
C SER A 474 22.12 -31.00 20.11
N GLU A 475 21.92 -30.45 21.31
CA GLU A 475 21.61 -29.04 21.50
C GLU A 475 22.70 -28.12 20.93
N ALA A 476 23.96 -28.57 20.98
CA ALA A 476 25.10 -27.88 20.38
C ALA A 476 24.91 -27.66 18.87
N THR A 477 24.33 -28.63 18.14
CA THR A 477 24.06 -28.52 16.70
C THR A 477 23.09 -27.37 16.41
N CYS A 478 22.06 -27.19 17.24
CA CYS A 478 21.06 -26.14 17.07
C CYS A 478 21.63 -24.74 17.37
N THR A 479 22.58 -24.64 18.29
CA THR A 479 23.18 -23.36 18.70
C THR A 479 24.42 -22.95 17.92
N ASP A 480 24.98 -23.83 17.08
CA ASP A 480 26.17 -23.50 16.28
C ASP A 480 25.86 -22.34 15.32
N SER A 481 26.68 -21.29 15.41
CA SER A 481 26.67 -20.13 14.52
C SER A 481 26.72 -20.48 13.04
N LYS A 482 27.42 -21.56 12.65
CA LYS A 482 27.54 -22.01 11.25
C LYS A 482 26.23 -22.57 10.69
N ASN A 483 25.37 -23.05 11.57
CA ASN A 483 24.08 -23.63 11.20
C ASN A 483 22.97 -22.57 11.22
N GLN A 484 23.22 -21.33 11.63
CA GLN A 484 22.17 -20.31 11.66
C GLN A 484 21.79 -19.84 10.26
N LEU A 485 20.49 -19.58 10.07
CA LEU A 485 19.97 -19.01 8.84
C LEU A 485 20.54 -17.61 8.58
N LEU A 486 20.89 -17.32 7.33
CA LEU A 486 21.21 -15.95 6.89
C LEU A 486 20.06 -14.98 7.21
N PRO A 487 20.28 -13.67 7.36
CA PRO A 487 19.20 -12.70 7.53
C PRO A 487 18.14 -12.79 6.41
N LEU A 488 16.89 -12.40 6.72
CA LEU A 488 15.85 -12.31 5.68
C LEU A 488 16.29 -11.35 4.58
N LEU A 489 15.99 -11.69 3.32
CA LEU A 489 16.24 -10.78 2.21
C LEU A 489 15.56 -9.42 2.49
N GLY A 490 16.30 -8.32 2.28
CA GLY A 490 15.82 -6.97 2.54
C GLY A 490 15.88 -6.51 4.01
N TYR A 491 16.21 -7.41 4.94
CA TYR A 491 16.53 -7.05 6.32
C TYR A 491 17.98 -6.57 6.39
N ASN A 492 18.19 -5.36 6.93
CA ASN A 492 19.50 -4.72 7.07
C ASN A 492 19.63 -4.19 8.49
N ASP A 493 20.78 -4.37 9.13
CA ASP A 493 21.05 -3.91 10.49
C ASP A 493 21.61 -2.48 10.56
#